data_AF-A0A9D4DK76-F1
#
_entry.id   AF-A0A9D4DK76-F1
#
_cell.length_a   1.000
_cell.length_b   1.000
_cell.length_c   1.000
_cell.angle_alpha   90.00
_cell.angle_beta   90.00
_cell.angle_gamma   90.00
#
_symmetry.space_group_name_H-M   'P 1'
#
loop_
_entity.id
_entity.type
_entity.pdbx_description
1 polymer ?
#
loop_
_entity_poly.entity_id
_entity_poly.type
_entity_poly.pdbx_seq_one_letter_code
_entity_poly.pdbx_strand_id
1 'polypeptide(L)'
;MRSCSGNFEKSLENFMYPDAFKFITQSCKNVAGFDGNTNTYATPSLALKIGTTLQKCLKILISKGIETNNRDLQTRAEELSKLFEINWTDDVSSNALKTLHEAKQNSQKGLLPLANDAKVMTEYLRHEAETHANTLQGSASDCEKRQAWHKLYEICLCQTILFNQRRSGEVSKMTVEEYSKNKLTNDDGELNGYLTKLEKDLCRYFYRTEIIAKRGRIAAVLFPRQVKENIDLLVRSRNSLTTCFNSKYLFPTKSASSHIRGTDVLRSIAIY
;
A
#
# COMPACT_ATOMS: atom_id res chain seq x y z
N MET A 1 33.17 7.01 15.67
CA MET A 1 34.45 6.40 15.23
C MET A 1 35.42 6.44 16.38
N ARG A 2 35.80 5.29 16.96
CA ARG A 2 36.95 5.21 17.86
C ARG A 2 38.00 4.34 17.18
N SER A 3 39.15 4.94 16.91
CA SER A 3 40.32 4.33 16.29
C SER A 3 40.92 3.28 17.23
N CYS A 4 41.19 2.09 16.72
CA CYS A 4 42.21 1.20 17.27
C CYS A 4 43.28 1.03 16.20
N SER A 5 44.44 1.62 16.45
CA SER A 5 45.65 1.45 15.67
C SER A 5 46.21 0.05 15.90
N GLY A 6 46.28 -0.74 14.83
CA GLY A 6 46.85 -2.09 14.82
C GLY A 6 46.41 -2.83 13.56
N ASN A 7 47.33 -3.06 12.63
CA ASN A 7 47.11 -3.91 11.45
C ASN A 7 46.84 -5.35 11.92
N PHE A 8 45.58 -5.67 12.16
CA PHE A 8 45.06 -7.03 12.12
C PHE A 8 44.05 -7.06 10.99
N GLU A 9 44.29 -7.85 9.94
CA GLU A 9 43.23 -8.22 9.02
C GLU A 9 42.16 -8.99 9.81
N LYS A 10 41.19 -8.24 10.31
CA LYS A 10 40.06 -8.74 11.07
C LYS A 10 39.06 -9.37 10.10
N SER A 11 39.35 -10.61 9.67
CA SER A 11 38.41 -11.42 8.89
C SER A 11 37.17 -11.74 9.72
N LEU A 12 36.02 -11.85 9.06
CA LEU A 12 34.75 -12.30 9.64
C LEU A 12 34.91 -13.63 10.40
N GLU A 13 35.81 -14.49 9.92
CA GLU A 13 36.18 -15.75 10.55
C GLU A 13 36.67 -15.57 11.99
N ASN A 14 37.31 -14.44 12.32
CA ASN A 14 37.88 -14.22 13.64
C ASN A 14 36.85 -13.80 14.70
N PHE A 15 35.60 -13.54 14.31
CA PHE A 15 34.55 -13.03 15.20
C PHE A 15 33.33 -13.96 15.34
N MET A 16 33.23 -14.98 14.50
CA MET A 16 32.07 -15.86 14.42
C MET A 16 32.32 -17.16 15.21
N TYR A 17 32.41 -17.02 16.53
CA TYR A 17 32.49 -18.13 17.47
C TYR A 17 31.22 -18.23 18.33
N PRO A 18 30.80 -19.44 18.74
CA PRO A 18 29.61 -19.64 19.56
C PRO A 18 29.60 -18.85 20.88
N ASP A 19 30.75 -18.74 21.54
CA ASP A 19 30.93 -17.98 22.79
C ASP A 19 30.74 -16.47 22.62
N ALA A 20 30.97 -15.95 21.41
CA ALA A 20 30.72 -14.56 21.05
C ALA A 20 29.23 -14.22 20.89
N PHE A 21 28.31 -15.19 20.93
CA PHE A 21 26.87 -14.95 20.70
C PHE A 21 26.30 -13.84 21.59
N LYS A 22 26.59 -13.89 22.90
CA LYS A 22 26.12 -12.85 23.85
C LYS A 22 26.67 -11.46 23.51
N PHE A 23 27.93 -11.39 23.09
CA PHE A 23 28.57 -10.15 22.68
C PHE A 23 27.94 -9.59 21.39
N ILE A 24 27.62 -10.46 20.43
CA ILE A 24 26.94 -10.10 19.18
C ILE A 24 25.54 -9.57 19.49
N THR A 25 24.76 -10.26 20.33
CA THR A 25 23.43 -9.82 20.76
C THR A 25 23.48 -8.45 21.43
N GLN A 26 24.40 -8.24 22.37
CA GLN A 26 24.55 -6.95 23.05
C GLN A 26 24.99 -5.84 22.09
N SER A 27 25.90 -6.15 21.15
CA SER A 27 26.34 -5.20 20.13
C SER A 27 25.19 -4.80 19.19
N CYS A 28 24.36 -5.77 18.79
CA CYS A 28 23.16 -5.52 18.01
C CYS A 28 22.18 -4.61 18.76
N LYS A 29 21.94 -4.89 20.05
CA LYS A 29 21.11 -4.07 20.94
C LYS A 29 21.61 -2.63 21.00
N ASN A 30 22.90 -2.44 21.25
CA ASN A 30 23.51 -1.11 21.35
C ASN A 30 23.40 -0.32 20.04
N VAL A 31 23.73 -0.95 18.91
CA VAL A 31 23.71 -0.30 17.59
C VAL A 31 22.29 0.04 17.13
N ALA A 32 21.31 -0.80 17.45
CA ALA A 32 19.91 -0.54 17.16
C ALA A 32 19.23 0.41 18.16
N GLY A 33 19.96 0.88 19.19
CA GLY A 33 19.47 1.79 20.22
C GLY A 33 18.42 1.14 21.12
N PHE A 34 18.71 -0.04 21.65
CA PHE A 34 17.84 -0.73 22.62
C PHE A 34 17.81 0.01 23.95
N ASP A 35 16.60 0.29 24.45
CA ASP A 35 16.36 0.81 25.79
C ASP A 35 15.86 -0.31 26.70
N GLY A 36 16.65 -0.65 27.71
CA GLY A 36 16.34 -1.72 28.67
C GLY A 36 15.18 -1.39 29.63
N ASN A 37 14.83 -0.11 29.81
CA ASN A 37 13.70 0.27 30.66
C ASN A 37 12.37 0.03 29.97
N THR A 38 12.28 0.40 28.69
CA THR A 38 11.06 0.27 27.89
C THR A 38 11.01 -1.03 27.07
N ASN A 39 12.13 -1.75 26.97
CA ASN A 39 12.30 -2.91 26.11
C ASN A 39 12.00 -2.62 24.63
N THR A 40 12.36 -1.43 24.17
CA THR A 40 12.15 -0.95 22.80
C THR A 40 13.45 -0.60 22.09
N TYR A 41 13.39 -0.45 20.77
CA TYR A 41 14.53 -0.05 19.94
C TYR A 41 14.29 1.31 19.28
N ALA A 42 15.30 2.16 19.19
CA ALA A 42 15.27 3.36 18.37
C ALA A 42 15.16 3.02 16.87
N THR A 43 15.92 2.02 16.40
CA THR A 43 15.88 1.54 15.02
C THR A 43 15.62 0.02 14.97
N PRO A 44 14.38 -0.43 15.20
CA PRO A 44 14.07 -1.86 15.29
C PRO A 44 14.30 -2.61 13.97
N SER A 45 14.12 -1.95 12.82
CA SER A 45 14.40 -2.56 11.51
C SER A 45 15.89 -2.90 11.32
N LEU A 46 16.79 -2.15 11.97
CA LEU A 46 18.23 -2.42 11.94
C LEU A 46 18.56 -3.67 12.75
N ALA A 47 17.98 -3.84 13.94
CA ALA A 47 18.15 -5.06 14.75
C ALA A 47 17.78 -6.34 13.97
N LEU A 48 16.65 -6.32 13.26
CA LEU A 48 16.21 -7.45 12.42
C LEU A 48 17.15 -7.71 11.24
N LYS A 49 17.62 -6.64 10.58
CA LYS A 49 18.56 -6.74 9.45
C LYS A 49 19.93 -7.28 9.87
N ILE A 50 20.42 -6.91 11.05
CA ILE A 50 21.70 -7.42 11.57
C ILE A 50 21.61 -8.93 11.75
N GLY A 51 20.59 -9.45 12.41
CA GLY A 51 20.44 -10.90 12.62
C GLY A 51 20.37 -11.69 11.31
N THR A 52 19.54 -11.22 10.37
CA THR A 52 19.41 -11.87 9.05
C THR A 52 20.70 -11.80 8.22
N THR A 53 21.48 -10.72 8.36
CA THR A 53 22.77 -10.58 7.66
C THR A 53 23.83 -11.50 8.26
N LEU A 54 23.89 -11.58 9.59
CA LEU A 54 24.82 -12.47 10.29
C LEU A 54 24.54 -13.95 10.00
N GLN A 55 23.26 -14.36 9.94
CA GLN A 55 22.92 -15.72 9.51
C GLN A 55 23.39 -16.04 8.06
N LYS A 56 23.36 -15.06 7.15
CA LYS A 56 23.91 -15.25 5.80
C LYS A 56 25.43 -15.39 5.84
N CYS A 57 26.10 -14.55 6.63
CA CYS A 57 27.53 -14.65 6.88
C CYS A 57 27.93 -16.04 7.41
N LEU A 58 27.17 -16.60 8.37
CA LEU A 58 27.41 -17.94 8.89
C LEU A 58 27.26 -19.02 7.81
N LYS A 59 26.24 -18.95 6.96
CA LYS A 59 26.08 -19.89 5.83
C LYS A 59 27.26 -19.85 4.86
N ILE A 60 27.82 -18.66 4.60
CA ILE A 60 29.02 -18.50 3.76
C ILE A 60 30.23 -19.16 4.44
N LEU A 61 30.41 -18.98 5.75
CA LEU A 61 31.50 -19.61 6.50
C LEU A 61 31.39 -21.13 6.53
N ILE A 62 30.17 -21.67 6.68
CA ILE A 62 29.91 -23.11 6.59
C ILE A 62 30.31 -23.63 5.20
N SER A 63 29.86 -22.98 4.11
CA SER A 63 30.25 -23.34 2.74
C SER A 63 31.77 -23.33 2.56
N LYS A 64 32.43 -22.26 3.02
CA LYS A 64 33.90 -22.13 2.95
C LYS A 64 34.61 -23.25 3.73
N GLY A 65 34.13 -23.59 4.91
CA GLY A 65 34.66 -24.69 5.71
C GLY A 65 34.58 -26.03 4.97
N ILE A 66 33.46 -26.29 4.29
CA ILE A 66 33.27 -27.49 3.46
C ILE A 66 34.21 -27.49 2.26
N GLU A 67 34.25 -26.40 1.49
CA GLU A 67 35.09 -26.26 0.28
C GLU A 67 36.58 -26.41 0.57
N THR A 68 37.04 -25.92 1.73
CA THR A 68 38.46 -25.96 2.14
C THR A 68 38.80 -27.16 3.03
N ASN A 69 37.84 -28.05 3.30
CA ASN A 69 37.95 -29.15 4.25
C ASN A 69 38.40 -28.70 5.66
N ASN A 70 38.07 -27.46 6.04
CA ASN A 70 38.34 -26.90 7.36
C ASN A 70 37.16 -27.22 8.30
N ARG A 71 37.29 -28.33 9.02
CA ARG A 71 36.26 -28.84 9.95
C ARG A 71 36.04 -27.94 11.15
N ASP A 72 37.08 -27.27 11.65
CA ASP A 72 36.95 -26.34 12.78
C ASP A 72 36.06 -25.15 12.41
N LEU A 73 36.34 -24.52 11.25
CA LEU A 73 35.54 -23.42 10.72
C LEU A 73 34.08 -23.82 10.47
N GLN A 74 33.87 -25.01 9.92
CA GLN A 74 32.53 -25.54 9.69
C GLN A 74 31.76 -25.69 11.02
N THR A 75 32.31 -26.42 11.97
CA THR A 75 31.64 -26.74 13.24
C THR A 75 31.28 -25.49 14.02
N ARG A 76 32.23 -24.55 14.19
CA ARG A 76 31.97 -23.32 14.97
C ARG A 76 30.90 -22.42 14.32
N ALA A 77 30.84 -22.38 12.99
CA ALA A 77 29.83 -21.61 12.27
C ALA A 77 28.44 -22.27 12.35
N GLU A 78 28.36 -23.61 12.30
CA GLU A 78 27.12 -24.37 12.49
C GLU A 78 26.58 -24.21 13.92
N GLU A 79 27.43 -24.32 14.94
CA GLU A 79 27.07 -24.13 16.34
C GLU A 79 26.56 -22.71 16.62
N LEU A 80 27.25 -21.69 16.10
CA LEU A 80 26.79 -20.31 16.22
C LEU A 80 25.47 -20.09 15.45
N SER A 81 25.31 -20.67 14.25
CA SER A 81 24.04 -20.59 13.51
C SER A 81 22.88 -21.17 14.30
N LYS A 82 23.11 -22.30 14.99
CA LYS A 82 22.12 -22.92 15.88
C LYS A 82 21.76 -22.01 17.06
N LEU A 83 22.72 -21.30 17.66
CA LEU A 83 22.44 -20.31 18.70
C LEU A 83 21.56 -19.17 18.19
N PHE A 84 21.79 -18.69 16.96
CA PHE A 84 20.91 -17.71 16.33
C PHE A 84 19.48 -18.26 16.13
N GLU A 85 19.33 -19.49 15.69
CA GLU A 85 18.00 -20.10 15.49
C GLU A 85 17.21 -20.25 16.80
N ILE A 86 17.90 -20.62 17.88
CA ILE A 86 17.25 -20.87 19.19
C ILE A 86 16.94 -19.56 19.91
N ASN A 87 17.92 -18.65 20.02
CA ASN A 87 17.85 -17.54 21.00
C ASN A 87 17.56 -16.17 20.37
N TRP A 88 17.85 -15.97 19.07
CA TRP A 88 17.81 -14.63 18.48
C TRP A 88 16.41 -14.00 18.46
N THR A 89 15.38 -14.84 18.38
CA THR A 89 13.99 -14.40 18.43
C THR A 89 13.70 -13.71 19.76
N ASP A 90 13.97 -14.40 20.86
CA ASP A 90 13.66 -13.91 22.20
C ASP A 90 14.59 -12.78 22.63
N ASP A 91 15.87 -12.88 22.28
CA ASP A 91 16.86 -11.89 22.68
C ASP A 91 16.71 -10.56 21.92
N VAL A 92 16.28 -10.59 20.66
CA VAL A 92 16.32 -9.42 19.77
C VAL A 92 15.01 -9.20 19.02
N SER A 93 14.58 -10.21 18.25
CA SER A 93 13.57 -9.99 17.20
C SER A 93 12.17 -9.73 17.75
N SER A 94 11.78 -10.38 18.85
CA SER A 94 10.48 -10.20 19.49
C SER A 94 10.27 -8.75 19.93
N ASN A 95 11.23 -8.16 20.63
CA ASN A 95 11.19 -6.76 21.03
C ASN A 95 11.24 -5.81 19.82
N ALA A 96 12.07 -6.09 18.82
CA ALA A 96 12.16 -5.24 17.63
C ALA A 96 10.85 -5.24 16.82
N LEU A 97 10.21 -6.40 16.66
CA LEU A 97 8.92 -6.53 15.99
C LEU A 97 7.80 -5.84 16.78
N LYS A 98 7.79 -5.98 18.10
CA LYS A 98 6.85 -5.27 18.99
C LYS A 98 6.98 -3.76 18.80
N THR A 99 8.20 -3.21 18.87
CA THR A 99 8.43 -1.78 18.66
C THR A 99 7.96 -1.31 17.28
N LEU A 100 8.22 -2.07 16.21
CA LEU A 100 7.72 -1.75 14.87
C LEU A 100 6.20 -1.72 14.80
N HIS A 101 5.55 -2.69 15.42
CA HIS A 101 4.10 -2.78 15.44
C HIS A 101 3.48 -1.61 16.21
N GLU A 102 4.01 -1.28 17.38
CA GLU A 102 3.55 -0.15 18.20
C GLU A 102 3.76 1.19 17.48
N ALA A 103 4.94 1.42 16.87
CA ALA A 103 5.21 2.62 16.08
C ALA A 103 4.24 2.76 14.89
N LYS A 104 3.94 1.65 14.22
CA LYS A 104 2.96 1.62 13.12
C LYS A 104 1.54 1.92 13.61
N GLN A 105 1.12 1.34 14.74
CA GLN A 105 -0.19 1.63 15.32
C GLN A 105 -0.31 3.09 15.76
N ASN A 106 0.73 3.64 16.41
CA ASN A 106 0.72 5.02 16.89
C ASN A 106 0.71 6.04 15.74
N SER A 107 1.47 5.79 14.67
CA SER A 107 1.38 6.62 13.46
C SER A 107 0.01 6.53 12.78
N GLN A 108 -0.62 5.35 12.76
CA GLN A 108 -1.95 5.18 12.19
C GLN A 108 -3.07 5.87 13.00
N LYS A 109 -2.92 6.00 14.33
CA LYS A 109 -3.87 6.74 15.19
C LYS A 109 -3.93 8.24 14.88
N GLY A 110 -2.83 8.84 14.43
CA GLY A 110 -2.76 10.26 14.04
C GLY A 110 -3.21 10.55 12.60
N LEU A 111 -3.64 9.52 11.84
CA LEU A 111 -3.89 9.59 10.40
C LEU A 111 -5.35 9.32 10.01
N LEU A 112 -6.26 9.17 10.98
CA LEU A 112 -7.68 9.20 10.67
C LEU A 112 -8.04 10.64 10.29
N PRO A 113 -8.53 10.91 9.06
CA PRO A 113 -9.05 12.23 8.76
C PRO A 113 -10.10 12.55 9.82
N LEU A 114 -10.07 13.77 10.36
CA LEU A 114 -11.11 14.21 11.28
C LEU A 114 -12.44 13.97 10.57
N ALA A 115 -13.41 13.37 11.26
CA ALA A 115 -14.70 13.04 10.65
C ALA A 115 -15.35 14.27 9.97
N ASN A 116 -15.03 15.47 10.50
CA ASN A 116 -15.43 16.74 9.92
C ASN A 116 -14.79 17.01 8.56
N ASP A 117 -13.47 16.80 8.40
CA ASP A 117 -12.76 17.04 7.13
C ASP A 117 -13.26 16.09 6.04
N ALA A 118 -13.48 14.82 6.40
CA ALA A 118 -14.07 13.84 5.49
C ALA A 118 -15.48 14.24 5.03
N LYS A 119 -16.29 14.80 5.94
CA LYS A 119 -17.62 15.32 5.63
C LYS A 119 -17.54 16.51 4.69
N VAL A 120 -16.72 17.52 5.02
CA VAL A 120 -16.54 18.74 4.21
C VAL A 120 -16.07 18.39 2.80
N MET A 121 -15.06 17.52 2.67
CA MET A 121 -14.55 17.09 1.37
C MET A 121 -15.61 16.34 0.54
N THR A 122 -16.37 15.45 1.19
CA THR A 122 -17.43 14.69 0.50
C THR A 122 -18.54 15.61 0.00
N GLU A 123 -18.93 16.60 0.82
CA GLU A 123 -19.95 17.58 0.48
C GLU A 123 -19.51 18.52 -0.66
N TYR A 124 -18.27 19.02 -0.60
CA TYR A 124 -17.67 19.79 -1.69
C TYR A 124 -17.67 19.02 -3.01
N LEU A 125 -17.18 17.77 -3.00
CA LEU A 125 -17.14 16.94 -4.20
C LEU A 125 -18.53 16.65 -4.76
N ARG A 126 -19.53 16.48 -3.89
CA ARG A 126 -20.93 16.30 -4.30
C ARG A 126 -21.44 17.55 -5.03
N HIS A 127 -21.23 18.73 -4.45
CA HIS A 127 -21.67 20.00 -5.04
C HIS A 127 -21.01 20.28 -6.40
N GLU A 128 -19.69 20.09 -6.49
CA GLU A 128 -18.96 20.29 -7.75
C GLU A 128 -19.41 19.29 -8.83
N ALA A 129 -19.67 18.04 -8.45
CA ALA A 129 -20.19 17.04 -9.37
C ALA A 129 -21.57 17.43 -9.91
N GLU A 130 -22.49 17.89 -9.05
CA GLU A 130 -23.82 18.37 -9.45
C GLU A 130 -23.72 19.56 -10.42
N THR A 131 -22.86 20.52 -10.11
CA THR A 131 -22.63 21.71 -10.94
C THR A 131 -22.21 21.32 -12.36
N HIS A 132 -21.18 20.49 -12.49
CA HIS A 132 -20.68 20.09 -13.80
C HIS A 132 -21.60 19.12 -14.53
N ALA A 133 -22.31 18.24 -13.82
CA ALA A 133 -23.33 17.37 -14.42
C ALA A 133 -24.47 18.20 -15.04
N ASN A 134 -24.93 19.24 -14.33
CA ASN A 134 -25.94 20.17 -14.84
C ASN A 134 -25.44 20.94 -16.08
N THR A 135 -24.18 21.41 -16.07
CA THR A 135 -23.57 22.05 -17.27
C THR A 135 -23.56 21.11 -18.48
N LEU A 136 -23.27 19.82 -18.29
CA LEU A 136 -23.26 18.83 -19.37
C LEU A 136 -24.64 18.58 -19.96
N GLN A 137 -25.67 18.54 -19.11
CA GLN A 137 -27.04 18.24 -19.51
C GLN A 137 -27.79 19.49 -20.02
N GLY A 138 -27.35 20.69 -19.66
CA GLY A 138 -27.97 21.95 -20.04
C GLY A 138 -27.61 22.44 -21.45
N SER A 139 -27.95 23.70 -21.71
CA SER A 139 -27.77 24.37 -23.00
C SER A 139 -26.41 25.09 -23.14
N ALA A 140 -25.42 24.72 -22.35
CA ALA A 140 -24.07 25.31 -22.42
C ALA A 140 -23.39 25.03 -23.78
N SER A 141 -22.39 25.86 -24.12
CA SER A 141 -21.62 25.68 -25.35
C SER A 141 -20.78 24.39 -25.32
N ASP A 142 -20.39 23.88 -26.50
CA ASP A 142 -19.54 22.69 -26.60
C ASP A 142 -18.16 22.87 -25.94
N CYS A 143 -17.66 24.10 -25.84
CA CYS A 143 -16.42 24.39 -25.11
C CYS A 143 -16.62 24.19 -23.60
N GLU A 144 -17.68 24.77 -23.04
CA GLU A 144 -18.01 24.66 -21.62
C GLU A 144 -18.35 23.21 -21.24
N LYS A 145 -19.13 22.51 -22.08
CA LYS A 145 -19.44 21.10 -21.88
C LYS A 145 -18.19 20.23 -21.85
N ARG A 146 -17.19 20.49 -22.70
CA ARG A 146 -15.90 19.78 -22.66
C ARG A 146 -15.12 20.02 -21.37
N GLN A 147 -15.10 21.25 -20.89
CA GLN A 147 -14.46 21.58 -19.62
C GLN A 147 -15.19 20.94 -18.44
N ALA A 148 -16.51 21.01 -18.41
CA ALA A 148 -17.35 20.36 -17.41
C ALA A 148 -17.20 18.84 -17.42
N TRP A 149 -17.12 18.22 -18.62
CA TRP A 149 -16.81 16.80 -18.76
C TRP A 149 -15.49 16.47 -18.09
N HIS A 150 -14.45 17.28 -18.35
CA HIS A 150 -13.14 17.09 -17.78
C HIS A 150 -13.09 17.30 -16.25
N LYS A 151 -13.90 18.19 -15.70
CA LYS A 151 -13.96 18.34 -14.24
C LYS A 151 -14.77 17.23 -13.59
N LEU A 152 -15.90 16.86 -14.18
CA LEU A 152 -16.76 15.83 -13.63
C LEU A 152 -16.07 14.47 -13.56
N TYR A 153 -15.27 14.06 -14.56
CA TYR A 153 -14.56 12.78 -14.47
C TYR A 153 -13.40 12.78 -13.46
N GLU A 154 -12.70 13.92 -13.26
CA GLU A 154 -11.71 14.08 -12.18
C GLU A 154 -12.40 13.92 -10.81
N ILE A 155 -13.55 14.58 -10.62
CA ILE A 155 -14.33 14.50 -9.38
C ILE A 155 -14.86 13.08 -9.15
N CYS A 156 -15.40 12.41 -10.18
CA CYS A 156 -15.90 11.03 -10.06
C CYS A 156 -14.76 10.05 -9.72
N LEU A 157 -13.57 10.23 -10.28
CA LEU A 157 -12.39 9.45 -9.92
C LEU A 157 -12.03 9.66 -8.44
N CYS A 158 -12.04 10.91 -7.98
CA CYS A 158 -11.78 11.26 -6.58
C CYS A 158 -12.80 10.62 -5.63
N GLN A 159 -14.10 10.81 -5.89
CA GLN A 159 -15.20 10.23 -5.11
C GLN A 159 -15.10 8.70 -5.05
N THR A 160 -14.77 8.05 -6.17
CA THR A 160 -14.61 6.59 -6.22
C THR A 160 -13.41 6.14 -5.38
N ILE A 161 -12.26 6.83 -5.46
CA ILE A 161 -11.08 6.48 -4.66
C ILE A 161 -11.35 6.66 -3.17
N LEU A 162 -11.94 7.79 -2.76
CA LEU A 162 -12.26 8.10 -1.37
C LEU A 162 -13.24 7.10 -0.78
N PHE A 163 -14.30 6.76 -1.51
CA PHE A 163 -15.32 5.81 -1.05
C PHE A 163 -14.75 4.41 -0.86
N ASN A 164 -13.90 3.96 -1.78
CA ASN A 164 -13.38 2.59 -1.74
C ASN A 164 -12.17 2.43 -0.81
N GLN A 165 -11.55 3.52 -0.35
CA GLN A 165 -10.29 3.49 0.44
C GLN A 165 -9.21 2.59 -0.21
N ARG A 166 -9.29 2.38 -1.53
CA ARG A 166 -8.40 1.50 -2.30
C ARG A 166 -7.19 2.28 -2.78
N ARG A 167 -6.14 1.53 -3.19
CA ARG A 167 -4.98 2.15 -3.84
C ARG A 167 -5.47 2.82 -5.11
N SER A 168 -5.32 4.14 -5.18
CA SER A 168 -5.74 5.01 -6.30
C SER A 168 -5.41 4.45 -7.69
N GLY A 169 -4.28 3.74 -7.81
CA GLY A 169 -3.85 3.11 -9.06
C GLY A 169 -4.77 2.02 -9.61
N GLU A 170 -5.54 1.31 -8.79
CA GLU A 170 -6.49 0.28 -9.25
C GLU A 170 -7.71 0.93 -9.89
N VAL A 171 -8.33 1.88 -9.21
CA VAL A 171 -9.49 2.63 -9.72
C VAL A 171 -9.14 3.44 -10.98
N SER A 172 -7.98 4.11 -10.97
CA SER A 172 -7.51 4.88 -12.13
C SER A 172 -7.33 4.03 -13.39
N LYS A 173 -6.96 2.76 -13.27
CA LYS A 173 -6.68 1.86 -14.40
C LYS A 173 -7.92 1.16 -14.95
N MET A 174 -9.06 1.31 -14.29
CA MET A 174 -10.32 0.71 -14.72
C MET A 174 -10.62 1.07 -16.18
N THR A 175 -11.06 0.08 -16.95
CA THR A 175 -11.47 0.23 -18.34
C THR A 175 -12.98 0.44 -18.45
N VAL A 176 -13.42 1.00 -19.58
CA VAL A 176 -14.85 1.13 -19.90
C VAL A 176 -15.51 -0.25 -20.00
N GLU A 177 -14.79 -1.25 -20.50
CA GLU A 177 -15.28 -2.63 -20.59
C GLU A 177 -15.51 -3.26 -19.20
N GLU A 178 -14.54 -3.15 -18.30
CA GLU A 178 -14.71 -3.60 -16.91
C GLU A 178 -15.88 -2.88 -16.25
N TYR A 179 -15.96 -1.56 -16.39
CA TYR A 179 -17.08 -0.77 -15.87
C TYR A 179 -18.43 -1.20 -16.45
N SER A 180 -18.53 -1.54 -17.73
CA SER A 180 -19.78 -1.97 -18.35
C SER A 180 -20.37 -3.25 -17.72
N LYS A 181 -19.53 -4.06 -17.08
CA LYS A 181 -19.92 -5.28 -16.34
C LYS A 181 -20.40 -4.98 -14.92
N ASN A 182 -20.60 -3.70 -14.56
CA ASN A 182 -21.11 -3.33 -13.26
C ASN A 182 -22.51 -3.91 -13.04
N LYS A 183 -22.78 -4.31 -11.79
CA LYS A 183 -24.08 -4.82 -11.35
C LYS A 183 -24.43 -4.25 -9.99
N LEU A 184 -25.71 -4.21 -9.65
CA LEU A 184 -26.11 -3.89 -8.27
C LEU A 184 -25.60 -5.01 -7.36
N THR A 185 -25.03 -4.67 -6.20
CA THR A 185 -24.23 -5.65 -5.43
C THR A 185 -25.06 -6.85 -4.92
N ASN A 186 -26.38 -6.72 -4.82
CA ASN A 186 -27.27 -7.81 -4.42
C ASN A 186 -27.48 -8.92 -5.47
N ASP A 187 -27.12 -8.69 -6.74
CA ASP A 187 -27.37 -9.65 -7.82
C ASP A 187 -26.41 -10.87 -7.77
N ASP A 188 -25.44 -10.91 -6.86
CA ASP A 188 -24.58 -12.08 -6.62
C ASP A 188 -25.20 -13.04 -5.60
N GLY A 189 -26.00 -13.98 -6.09
CA GLY A 189 -26.62 -15.04 -5.27
C GLY A 189 -25.62 -15.84 -4.43
N GLU A 190 -24.41 -16.08 -4.94
CA GLU A 190 -23.36 -16.81 -4.22
C GLU A 190 -22.71 -16.00 -3.09
N LEU A 191 -22.48 -14.70 -3.30
CA LEU A 191 -21.86 -13.83 -2.29
C LEU A 191 -22.81 -13.58 -1.11
N ASN A 192 -24.12 -13.53 -1.38
CA ASN A 192 -25.16 -13.38 -0.36
C ASN A 192 -25.13 -14.49 0.72
N GLY A 193 -24.52 -15.65 0.48
CA GLY A 193 -24.35 -16.68 1.50
C GLY A 193 -23.38 -16.28 2.62
N TYR A 194 -22.40 -15.43 2.32
CA TYR A 194 -21.27 -15.12 3.20
C TYR A 194 -21.34 -13.75 3.88
N LEU A 195 -22.28 -12.90 3.46
CA LEU A 195 -22.44 -11.54 3.97
C LEU A 195 -23.32 -11.49 5.22
N THR A 196 -22.95 -10.65 6.17
CA THR A 196 -23.78 -10.27 7.31
C THR A 196 -25.04 -9.51 6.86
N LYS A 197 -26.04 -9.40 7.75
CA LYS A 197 -27.28 -8.67 7.46
C LYS A 197 -27.01 -7.21 7.07
N LEU A 198 -26.11 -6.54 7.79
CA LEU A 198 -25.72 -5.16 7.49
C LEU A 198 -25.04 -5.06 6.11
N GLU A 199 -24.13 -5.97 5.79
CA GLU A 199 -23.46 -5.96 4.48
C GLU A 199 -24.45 -6.21 3.34
N LYS A 200 -25.41 -7.12 3.50
CA LYS A 200 -26.51 -7.33 2.54
C LYS A 200 -27.35 -6.08 2.33
N ASP A 201 -27.65 -5.37 3.42
CA ASP A 201 -28.43 -4.14 3.35
C ASP A 201 -27.62 -3.00 2.70
N LEU A 202 -26.30 -2.95 2.91
CA LEU A 202 -25.41 -2.00 2.23
C LEU A 202 -25.26 -2.30 0.74
N CYS A 203 -25.22 -3.58 0.36
CA CYS A 203 -25.12 -4.01 -1.04
C CYS A 203 -26.28 -3.50 -1.92
N ARG A 204 -27.42 -3.13 -1.33
CA ARG A 204 -28.55 -2.53 -2.05
C ARG A 204 -28.30 -1.10 -2.54
N TYR A 205 -27.34 -0.40 -1.95
CA TYR A 205 -27.08 1.01 -2.20
C TYR A 205 -25.91 1.28 -3.15
N PHE A 206 -25.11 0.25 -3.46
CA PHE A 206 -23.90 0.38 -4.25
C PHE A 206 -23.92 -0.51 -5.49
N TYR A 207 -23.44 0.05 -6.59
CA TYR A 207 -23.06 -0.72 -7.77
C TYR A 207 -21.64 -1.26 -7.57
N ARG A 208 -21.39 -2.48 -8.05
CA ARG A 208 -20.10 -3.14 -7.95
C ARG A 208 -19.55 -3.44 -9.33
N THR A 209 -18.26 -3.22 -9.48
CA THR A 209 -17.46 -3.65 -10.62
C THR A 209 -16.25 -4.43 -10.13
N GLU A 210 -15.92 -5.51 -10.83
CA GLU A 210 -14.71 -6.28 -10.56
C GLU A 210 -13.59 -5.87 -11.51
N ILE A 211 -12.41 -5.65 -10.95
CA ILE A 211 -11.20 -5.28 -11.69
C ILE A 211 -10.03 -6.18 -11.30
N ILE A 212 -9.04 -6.29 -12.18
CA ILE A 212 -7.83 -7.07 -11.91
C ILE A 212 -6.80 -6.20 -11.18
N ALA A 213 -6.52 -6.53 -9.93
CA ALA A 213 -5.53 -5.90 -9.08
C ALA A 213 -4.13 -6.55 -9.23
N LYS A 214 -3.16 -6.04 -8.46
CA LYS A 214 -1.77 -6.52 -8.48
C LYS A 214 -1.72 -8.04 -8.23
N ARG A 215 -0.86 -8.74 -9.00
CA ARG A 215 -0.69 -10.21 -8.96
C ARG A 215 -1.94 -10.99 -9.40
N GLY A 216 -2.79 -10.42 -10.26
CA GLY A 216 -3.94 -11.11 -10.83
C GLY A 216 -5.11 -11.32 -9.86
N ARG A 217 -5.10 -10.67 -8.69
CA ARG A 217 -6.19 -10.77 -7.72
C ARG A 217 -7.39 -9.96 -8.20
N ILE A 218 -8.60 -10.48 -8.02
CA ILE A 218 -9.82 -9.73 -8.30
C ILE A 218 -10.07 -8.75 -7.15
N ALA A 219 -10.39 -7.50 -7.47
CA ALA A 219 -10.79 -6.47 -6.52
C ALA A 219 -12.16 -5.90 -6.92
N ALA A 220 -13.04 -5.76 -5.93
CA ALA A 220 -14.31 -5.08 -6.10
C ALA A 220 -14.15 -3.57 -5.89
N VAL A 221 -14.71 -2.78 -6.81
CA VAL A 221 -14.89 -1.33 -6.70
C VAL A 221 -16.38 -1.06 -6.59
N LEU A 222 -16.76 -0.30 -5.56
CA LEU A 222 -18.12 0.07 -5.24
C LEU A 222 -18.40 1.52 -5.65
N PHE A 223 -19.59 1.77 -6.18
CA PHE A 223 -20.05 3.08 -6.60
C PHE A 223 -21.37 3.42 -5.90
N PRO A 224 -21.41 4.51 -5.12
CA PRO A 224 -22.68 5.12 -4.72
C PRO A 224 -23.51 5.50 -5.95
N ARG A 225 -24.83 5.41 -5.83
CA ARG A 225 -25.78 5.70 -6.93
C ARG A 225 -25.50 7.04 -7.63
N GLN A 226 -25.26 8.11 -6.86
CA GLN A 226 -24.95 9.43 -7.44
C GLN A 226 -23.67 9.42 -8.30
N VAL A 227 -22.62 8.76 -7.80
CA VAL A 227 -21.34 8.64 -8.54
C VAL A 227 -21.55 7.79 -9.78
N LYS A 228 -22.33 6.71 -9.68
CA LYS A 228 -22.69 5.85 -10.81
C LYS A 228 -23.39 6.65 -11.92
N GLU A 229 -24.40 7.45 -11.58
CA GLU A 229 -25.16 8.26 -12.53
C GLU A 229 -24.28 9.29 -13.25
N ASN A 230 -23.36 9.92 -12.53
CA ASN A 230 -22.38 10.83 -13.11
C ASN A 230 -21.40 10.12 -14.05
N ILE A 231 -20.90 8.94 -13.67
CA ILE A 231 -20.04 8.14 -14.56
C ILE A 231 -20.81 7.69 -15.80
N ASP A 232 -22.07 7.29 -15.67
CA ASP A 232 -22.91 6.95 -16.83
C ASP A 232 -23.11 8.13 -17.76
N LEU A 233 -23.30 9.34 -17.21
CA LEU A 233 -23.37 10.57 -17.99
C LEU A 233 -22.08 10.82 -18.76
N LEU A 234 -20.92 10.63 -18.11
CA LEU A 234 -19.61 10.77 -18.73
C LEU A 234 -19.39 9.75 -19.87
N VAL A 235 -19.77 8.49 -19.64
CA VAL A 235 -19.67 7.42 -20.66
C VAL A 235 -20.57 7.71 -21.86
N ARG A 236 -21.83 8.12 -21.62
CA ARG A 236 -22.79 8.47 -22.69
C ARG A 236 -22.34 9.66 -23.54
N SER A 237 -21.72 10.66 -22.92
CA SER A 237 -21.27 11.89 -23.60
C SER A 237 -19.83 11.84 -24.12
N ARG A 238 -19.12 10.72 -23.90
CA ARG A 238 -17.69 10.57 -24.21
C ARG A 238 -17.37 10.79 -25.69
N ASN A 239 -18.16 10.21 -26.59
CA ASN A 239 -17.90 10.25 -28.03
C ASN A 239 -18.24 11.61 -28.67
N SER A 240 -19.21 12.33 -28.11
CA SER A 240 -19.64 13.63 -28.65
C SER A 240 -18.75 14.78 -28.18
N LEU A 241 -18.19 14.69 -26.97
CA LEU A 241 -17.44 15.79 -26.36
C LEU A 241 -15.91 15.61 -26.43
N THR A 242 -15.40 14.40 -26.63
CA THR A 242 -13.95 14.16 -26.51
C THR A 242 -13.36 13.43 -27.70
N THR A 243 -12.11 13.75 -28.01
CA THR A 243 -11.26 12.96 -28.91
C THR A 243 -10.78 11.65 -28.26
N CYS A 244 -11.17 11.39 -27.01
CA CYS A 244 -10.76 10.24 -26.19
C CYS A 244 -11.59 8.97 -26.45
N PHE A 245 -12.41 8.94 -27.51
CA PHE A 245 -13.25 7.78 -27.87
C PHE A 245 -12.44 6.49 -28.02
N ASN A 246 -11.17 6.58 -28.43
CA ASN A 246 -10.31 5.41 -28.63
C ASN A 246 -9.57 4.94 -27.35
N SER A 247 -9.72 5.66 -26.23
CA SER A 247 -9.07 5.25 -24.97
C SER A 247 -9.88 4.19 -24.25
N LYS A 248 -9.26 3.04 -23.97
CA LYS A 248 -9.86 1.94 -23.20
C LYS A 248 -10.16 2.30 -21.74
N TYR A 249 -9.46 3.29 -21.18
CA TYR A 249 -9.57 3.63 -19.76
C TYR A 249 -10.85 4.42 -19.48
N LEU A 250 -11.52 4.11 -18.37
CA LEU A 250 -12.69 4.86 -17.90
C LEU A 250 -12.32 6.32 -17.62
N PHE A 251 -11.16 6.54 -16.99
CA PHE A 251 -10.60 7.84 -16.64
C PHE A 251 -9.32 8.15 -17.45
N PRO A 252 -9.45 8.53 -18.75
CA PRO A 252 -8.30 8.73 -19.63
C PRO A 252 -7.59 10.06 -19.34
N THR A 253 -6.32 10.16 -19.72
CA THR A 253 -5.63 11.46 -19.82
C THR A 253 -6.23 12.29 -20.96
N LYS A 254 -6.00 13.62 -20.96
CA LYS A 254 -6.42 14.50 -22.06
C LYS A 254 -5.90 14.06 -23.45
N SER A 255 -4.74 13.42 -23.47
CA SER A 255 -4.12 12.84 -24.68
C SER A 255 -4.73 11.51 -25.12
N ALA A 256 -5.67 10.95 -24.36
CA ALA A 256 -6.27 9.62 -24.54
C ALA A 256 -5.30 8.42 -24.48
N SER A 257 -3.99 8.66 -24.38
CA SER A 257 -2.94 7.64 -24.45
C SER A 257 -2.75 6.82 -23.17
N SER A 258 -3.22 7.32 -22.03
CA SER A 258 -3.08 6.65 -20.74
C SER A 258 -4.27 6.98 -19.84
N HIS A 259 -4.18 6.60 -18.57
CA HIS A 259 -5.14 6.94 -17.52
C HIS A 259 -4.61 8.05 -16.61
N ILE A 260 -5.52 8.77 -15.96
CA ILE A 260 -5.15 9.74 -14.93
C ILE A 260 -4.57 9.03 -13.71
N ARG A 261 -3.58 9.66 -13.07
CA ARG A 261 -3.06 9.21 -11.78
C ARG A 261 -3.97 9.73 -10.67
N GLY A 262 -4.67 8.84 -9.99
CA GLY A 262 -5.61 9.22 -8.93
C GLY A 262 -4.95 10.01 -7.79
N THR A 263 -3.66 9.81 -7.52
CA THR A 263 -2.91 10.64 -6.54
C THR A 263 -2.84 12.11 -6.94
N ASP A 264 -2.73 12.39 -8.23
CA ASP A 264 -2.55 13.76 -8.71
C ASP A 264 -3.88 14.52 -8.64
N VAL A 265 -4.99 13.83 -8.94
CA VAL A 265 -6.36 14.35 -8.76
C VAL A 265 -6.67 14.62 -7.29
N LEU A 266 -6.36 13.66 -6.41
CA LEU A 266 -6.55 13.84 -4.97
C LEU A 266 -5.78 15.07 -4.46
N ARG A 267 -4.53 15.25 -4.88
CA ARG A 267 -3.74 16.44 -4.50
C ARG A 267 -4.32 17.74 -5.04
N SER A 268 -4.86 17.75 -6.26
CA SER A 268 -5.47 18.96 -6.82
C SER A 268 -6.73 19.40 -6.08
N ILE A 269 -7.44 18.45 -5.47
CA ILE A 269 -8.69 18.70 -4.74
C ILE A 269 -8.41 19.04 -3.28
N ALA A 270 -7.37 18.49 -2.68
CA ALA A 270 -7.00 18.69 -1.27
C ALA A 270 -6.43 20.09 -0.92
N ILE A 271 -6.44 21.05 -1.85
CA ILE A 271 -6.01 22.44 -1.63
C ILE A 271 -7.18 23.34 -1.16
N TYR A 272 -8.39 22.80 -1.11
CA TYR A 272 -9.59 23.42 -0.52
C TYR A 272 -9.99 22.70 0.76
#